data_AF-A0A939T8S6-F1
#
_entry.id   AF-A0A939T8S6-F1
#
_cell.length_a   1.000
_cell.length_b   1.000
_cell.length_c   1.000
_cell.angle_alpha   90.00
_cell.angle_beta   90.00
_cell.angle_gamma   90.00
#
_symmetry.space_group_name_H-M   'P 1'
#
loop_
_entity.id
_entity.type
_entity.pdbx_description
1 polymer ?
#
loop_
_entity_poly.entity_id
_entity_poly.type
_entity_poly.pdbx_seq_one_letter_code
_entity_poly.pdbx_strand_id
1 'polypeptide(L)'
;MRRFAAVAITSGALVAGLTATVSPASASTTQSDNTVAAESTAQGRISGTALIAQAKREGTPYSAKEAAAIRRSTYCTWAQVTRGRKYKGSKHWAFYVRTRLNWCYTGYQVVSAKGHYSVYSRNKRVYRFHGWYKHKLTHDRTWATVKADARVKFSYGSRVYRPWATVMGTFQGKHRTWTGG
;
A
#
# COMPACT_ATOMS: atom_id res chain seq x y z
N MET A 1 25.18 -40.28 24.06
CA MET A 1 26.12 -39.13 24.22
C MET A 1 26.83 -38.88 22.90
N ARG A 2 26.46 -37.82 22.17
CA ARG A 2 27.20 -37.34 21.00
C ARG A 2 27.30 -35.83 21.10
N ARG A 3 28.53 -35.37 21.33
CA ARG A 3 28.96 -33.96 21.37
C ARG A 3 29.27 -33.54 19.95
N PHE A 4 28.82 -32.37 19.50
CA PHE A 4 29.49 -31.65 18.42
C PHE A 4 29.49 -30.13 18.69
N ALA A 5 30.71 -29.69 18.98
CA ALA A 5 31.37 -28.41 18.73
C ALA A 5 30.51 -27.14 18.64
N ALA A 6 30.58 -26.35 19.72
CA ALA A 6 30.48 -24.90 19.67
C ALA A 6 31.73 -24.35 18.97
N VAL A 7 31.56 -23.65 17.85
CA VAL A 7 32.58 -22.75 17.31
C VAL A 7 32.15 -21.34 17.67
N ALA A 8 32.91 -20.75 18.59
CA ALA A 8 32.87 -19.33 18.90
C ALA A 8 33.55 -18.56 17.77
N ILE A 9 32.88 -17.55 17.22
CA ILE A 9 33.55 -16.44 16.56
C ILE A 9 33.26 -15.20 17.40
N THR A 10 34.34 -14.72 18.00
CA THR A 10 34.45 -13.52 18.81
C THR A 10 34.45 -12.28 17.93
N SER A 11 33.73 -11.26 18.43
CA SER A 11 34.07 -9.85 18.35
C SER A 11 33.90 -9.12 17.01
N GLY A 12 32.74 -8.48 16.89
CA GLY A 12 32.54 -7.24 16.12
C GLY A 12 31.55 -6.36 16.86
N ALA A 13 32.02 -5.64 17.88
CA ALA A 13 31.20 -4.67 18.60
C ALA A 13 31.04 -3.41 17.75
N LEU A 14 29.84 -3.18 17.21
CA LEU A 14 29.39 -1.87 16.75
C LEU A 14 27.96 -1.66 17.27
N VAL A 15 27.90 -0.77 18.27
CA VAL A 15 26.76 -0.05 18.84
C VAL A 15 25.47 -0.16 18.01
N ALA A 16 24.55 -1.02 18.43
CA ALA A 16 23.17 -1.02 17.97
C ALA A 16 22.32 -0.32 19.02
N GLY A 17 21.96 0.94 18.74
CA GLY A 17 21.01 1.70 19.52
C GLY A 17 19.70 0.93 19.69
N LEU A 18 19.09 1.14 20.85
CA LEU A 18 17.75 0.66 21.23
C LEU A 18 16.80 0.67 20.03
N THR A 19 16.60 -0.49 19.40
CA THR A 19 15.41 -0.74 18.61
C THR A 19 14.47 -1.48 19.52
N ALA A 20 13.62 -0.72 20.20
CA ALA A 20 12.43 -1.27 20.82
C ALA A 20 11.62 -1.95 19.70
N THR A 21 11.80 -3.27 19.57
CA THR A 21 10.93 -4.14 18.80
C THR A 21 9.61 -4.22 19.56
N VAL A 22 8.80 -3.16 19.40
CA VAL A 22 7.36 -3.27 19.65
C VAL A 22 6.82 -4.22 18.60
N SER A 23 6.77 -5.50 18.96
CA SER A 23 5.90 -6.48 18.31
C SER A 23 4.53 -5.82 18.18
N PRO A 24 3.98 -5.62 16.96
CA PRO A 24 2.63 -5.14 16.86
C PRO A 24 1.74 -6.20 17.51
N ALA A 25 1.18 -5.84 18.66
CA ALA A 25 0.10 -6.57 19.29
C ALA A 25 -0.96 -6.77 18.21
N SER A 26 -1.09 -8.02 17.75
CA SER A 26 -2.09 -8.41 16.78
C SER A 26 -3.40 -8.47 17.54
N ALA A 27 -4.07 -7.33 17.67
CA ALA A 27 -5.44 -7.26 18.12
C ALA A 27 -6.30 -8.00 17.09
N SER A 28 -6.73 -9.21 17.47
CA SER A 28 -7.68 -10.01 16.72
C SER A 28 -9.06 -9.37 16.86
N THR A 29 -9.44 -8.54 15.89
CA THR A 29 -10.84 -8.11 15.71
C THR A 29 -11.52 -9.00 14.68
N THR A 30 -12.60 -9.61 15.11
CA THR A 30 -13.43 -10.55 14.37
C THR A 30 -14.17 -9.81 13.26
N GLN A 31 -13.78 -10.00 11.99
CA GLN A 31 -14.66 -9.72 10.85
C GLN A 31 -14.68 -10.90 9.88
N SER A 32 -15.63 -11.81 10.10
CA SER A 32 -15.99 -12.87 9.17
C SER A 32 -16.60 -12.28 7.91
N ASP A 33 -15.97 -12.54 6.76
CA ASP A 33 -16.63 -12.81 5.47
C ASP A 33 -15.55 -13.22 4.44
N ASN A 34 -15.19 -14.51 4.40
CA ASN A 34 -14.29 -15.15 3.42
C ASN A 34 -13.01 -14.35 3.09
N THR A 35 -12.13 -14.24 4.08
CA THR A 35 -10.99 -13.33 4.09
C THR A 35 -9.97 -13.57 2.97
N VAL A 36 -9.40 -12.45 2.53
CA VAL A 36 -8.44 -12.37 1.44
C VAL A 36 -7.05 -12.16 2.05
N ALA A 37 -6.23 -13.21 2.06
CA ALA A 37 -5.10 -13.34 3.01
C ALA A 37 -3.70 -13.07 2.42
N ALA A 38 -3.58 -12.77 1.12
CA ALA A 38 -2.28 -12.44 0.53
C ALA A 38 -2.14 -10.92 0.32
N GLU A 39 -0.99 -10.41 0.72
CA GLU A 39 -0.61 -9.00 0.58
C GLU A 39 0.78 -8.88 -0.08
N SER A 40 0.98 -7.80 -0.82
CA SER A 40 2.32 -7.30 -1.14
C SER A 40 2.30 -5.77 -1.11
N THR A 41 3.32 -5.20 -0.48
CA THR A 41 3.49 -3.77 -0.33
C THR A 41 4.79 -3.33 -1.00
N ALA A 42 4.75 -2.22 -1.73
CA ALA A 42 5.91 -1.59 -2.33
C ALA A 42 5.84 -0.09 -2.10
N GLN A 43 6.99 0.56 -1.94
CA GLN A 43 7.07 2.00 -1.73
C GLN A 43 8.35 2.55 -2.34
N GLY A 44 8.40 3.86 -2.50
CA GLY A 44 9.60 4.55 -2.93
C GLY A 44 9.41 6.05 -3.00
N ARG A 45 10.46 6.72 -3.48
CA ARG A 45 10.44 8.15 -3.80
C ARG A 45 10.32 8.33 -5.31
N ILE A 46 9.76 9.45 -5.71
CA ILE A 46 9.67 9.88 -7.11
C ILE A 46 9.92 11.39 -7.16
N SER A 47 10.67 11.86 -8.15
CA SER A 47 10.84 13.31 -8.32
C SER A 47 9.52 13.94 -8.76
N GLY A 48 9.28 15.20 -8.37
CA GLY A 48 8.07 15.92 -8.77
C GLY A 48 7.89 15.98 -10.29
N THR A 49 8.99 16.17 -11.03
CA THR A 49 8.99 16.19 -12.49
C THR A 49 8.60 14.83 -13.09
N ALA A 50 9.16 13.72 -12.57
CA ALA A 50 8.82 12.39 -13.04
C ALA A 50 7.35 12.05 -12.73
N LEU A 51 6.84 12.46 -11.57
CA LEU A 51 5.44 12.28 -11.19
C LEU A 51 4.49 13.03 -12.14
N ILE A 52 4.79 14.29 -12.46
CA ILE A 52 3.99 15.09 -13.40
C ILE A 52 4.01 14.47 -14.80
N ALA A 53 5.18 14.05 -15.28
CA ALA A 53 5.32 13.41 -16.59
C ALA A 53 4.59 12.06 -16.65
N GLN A 54 4.67 11.25 -15.60
CA GLN A 54 3.93 10.00 -15.48
C GLN A 54 2.42 10.25 -15.53
N ALA A 55 1.90 11.19 -14.74
CA ALA A 55 0.48 11.52 -14.71
C ALA A 55 -0.04 12.00 -16.09
N LYS A 56 0.78 12.75 -16.84
CA LYS A 56 0.46 13.13 -18.23
C LYS A 56 0.38 11.92 -19.16
N ARG A 57 1.34 10.98 -19.07
CA ARG A 57 1.33 9.72 -19.87
C ARG A 57 0.13 8.82 -19.53
N GLU A 58 -0.31 8.84 -18.27
CA GLU A 58 -1.47 8.09 -17.79
C GLU A 58 -2.81 8.77 -18.09
N GLY A 59 -2.83 9.89 -18.82
CA GLY A 59 -4.06 10.61 -19.16
C GLY A 59 -4.74 11.29 -17.96
N THR A 60 -4.04 11.44 -16.84
CA THR A 60 -4.54 12.11 -15.63
C THR A 60 -3.63 13.27 -15.26
N PRO A 61 -3.44 14.29 -16.13
CA PRO A 61 -2.52 15.39 -15.85
C PRO A 61 -2.92 16.14 -14.58
N TYR A 62 -1.93 16.68 -13.87
CA TYR A 62 -2.18 17.61 -12.78
C TYR A 62 -2.56 18.98 -13.33
N SER A 63 -3.35 19.73 -12.56
CA SER A 63 -3.58 21.15 -12.86
C SER A 63 -2.26 21.93 -12.84
N ALA A 64 -2.19 23.06 -13.54
CA ALA A 64 -0.99 23.90 -13.56
C ALA A 64 -0.56 24.33 -12.13
N LYS A 65 -1.54 24.67 -11.29
CA LYS A 65 -1.33 25.05 -9.88
C LYS A 65 -0.75 23.89 -9.06
N GLU A 66 -1.32 22.69 -9.16
CA GLU A 66 -0.76 21.51 -8.49
C GLU A 66 0.62 21.16 -9.00
N ALA A 67 0.84 21.18 -10.32
CA ALA A 67 2.15 20.90 -10.90
C ALA A 67 3.21 21.88 -10.39
N ALA A 68 2.88 23.17 -10.23
CA ALA A 68 3.77 24.16 -9.63
C ALA A 68 4.02 23.91 -8.13
N ALA A 69 3.03 23.41 -7.38
CA ALA A 69 3.21 23.02 -5.98
C ALA A 69 4.09 21.77 -5.85
N ILE A 70 3.87 20.76 -6.71
CA ILE A 70 4.68 19.53 -6.78
C ILE A 70 6.15 19.86 -7.09
N ARG A 71 6.42 20.77 -8.04
CA ARG A 71 7.80 21.19 -8.35
C ARG A 71 8.52 21.86 -7.18
N ARG A 72 7.78 22.50 -6.27
CA ARG A 72 8.31 23.15 -5.06
C ARG A 72 8.36 22.24 -3.83
N SER A 73 7.83 21.02 -3.93
CA SER A 73 7.84 20.06 -2.82
C SER A 73 9.25 19.53 -2.55
N THR A 74 9.53 19.17 -1.29
CA THR A 74 10.86 18.68 -0.89
C THR A 74 11.17 17.33 -1.56
N TYR A 75 10.20 16.41 -1.55
CA TYR A 75 10.18 15.20 -2.36
C TYR A 75 8.76 14.63 -2.41
N CYS A 76 8.50 13.79 -3.41
CA CYS A 76 7.27 13.02 -3.49
C CYS A 76 7.53 11.56 -3.13
N THR A 77 6.56 10.96 -2.46
CA THR A 77 6.57 9.56 -2.06
C THR A 77 5.45 8.83 -2.80
N TRP A 78 5.65 7.55 -3.01
CA TRP A 78 4.58 6.66 -3.42
C TRP A 78 4.59 5.40 -2.57
N ALA A 79 3.40 4.86 -2.34
CA ALA A 79 3.21 3.56 -1.71
C ALA A 79 2.09 2.82 -2.43
N GLN A 80 2.25 1.51 -2.55
CA GLN A 80 1.35 0.63 -3.26
C GLN A 80 1.09 -0.61 -2.42
N VAL A 81 -0.18 -0.89 -2.19
CA VAL A 81 -0.64 -2.11 -1.53
C VAL A 81 -1.42 -2.92 -2.54
N THR A 82 -1.09 -4.19 -2.67
CA THR A 82 -1.87 -5.18 -3.41
C THR A 82 -2.39 -6.22 -2.43
N ARG A 83 -3.70 -6.45 -2.44
CA ARG A 83 -4.37 -7.43 -1.59
C ARG A 83 -5.29 -8.30 -2.41
N GLY A 84 -5.29 -9.59 -2.14
CA GLY A 84 -5.92 -10.54 -3.03
C GLY A 84 -5.77 -11.97 -2.58
N ARG A 85 -6.20 -12.87 -3.45
CA ARG A 85 -6.02 -14.30 -3.25
C ARG A 85 -4.96 -14.80 -4.23
N LYS A 86 -4.00 -15.56 -3.72
CA LYS A 86 -3.09 -16.35 -4.54
C LYS A 86 -3.61 -17.78 -4.68
N TYR A 87 -3.21 -18.48 -5.74
CA TYR A 87 -3.46 -19.91 -5.83
C TYR A 87 -2.73 -20.64 -4.69
N LYS A 88 -3.31 -21.72 -4.17
CA LYS A 88 -2.70 -22.53 -3.10
C LYS A 88 -1.32 -23.01 -3.58
N GLY A 89 -0.28 -22.78 -2.77
CA GLY A 89 1.09 -23.16 -3.10
C GLY A 89 1.76 -22.35 -4.22
N SER A 90 1.14 -21.26 -4.72
CA SER A 90 1.67 -20.47 -5.82
C SER A 90 1.99 -19.03 -5.44
N LYS A 91 3.00 -18.45 -6.09
CA LYS A 91 3.29 -17.00 -6.03
C LYS A 91 2.30 -16.17 -6.87
N HIS A 92 1.53 -16.81 -7.75
CA HIS A 92 0.62 -16.13 -8.66
C HIS A 92 -0.72 -15.79 -8.02
N TRP A 93 -1.19 -14.57 -8.29
CA TRP A 93 -2.51 -14.11 -7.89
C TRP A 93 -3.61 -14.78 -8.72
N ALA A 94 -4.66 -15.23 -8.04
CA ALA A 94 -5.94 -15.59 -8.65
C ALA A 94 -6.75 -14.33 -8.95
N PHE A 95 -6.85 -13.43 -7.97
CA PHE A 95 -7.39 -12.08 -8.13
C PHE A 95 -6.76 -11.15 -7.09
N TYR A 96 -6.74 -9.85 -7.38
CA TYR A 96 -6.33 -8.82 -6.43
C TYR A 96 -7.00 -7.48 -6.69
N VAL A 97 -7.00 -6.64 -5.65
CA VAL A 97 -7.15 -5.20 -5.74
C VAL A 97 -5.81 -4.55 -5.40
N ARG A 98 -5.47 -3.49 -6.10
CA ARG A 98 -4.24 -2.73 -5.88
C ARG A 98 -4.57 -1.25 -5.77
N THR A 99 -4.05 -0.64 -4.71
CA THR A 99 -4.14 0.78 -4.44
C THR A 99 -2.74 1.35 -4.43
N ARG A 100 -2.48 2.35 -5.27
CA ARG A 100 -1.26 3.14 -5.25
C ARG A 100 -1.62 4.57 -4.86
N LEU A 101 -0.91 5.11 -3.89
CA LEU A 101 -1.00 6.51 -3.49
C LEU A 101 0.32 7.18 -3.82
N ASN A 102 0.28 8.23 -4.64
CA ASN A 102 1.38 9.16 -4.84
C ASN A 102 1.05 10.44 -4.08
N TRP A 103 1.97 10.97 -3.29
CA TRP A 103 1.77 12.26 -2.61
C TRP A 103 3.07 13.03 -2.50
N CYS A 104 2.95 14.35 -2.55
CA CYS A 104 4.04 15.30 -2.37
C CYS A 104 3.70 16.19 -1.19
N TYR A 105 4.71 16.63 -0.48
CA TYR A 105 4.52 17.46 0.70
C TYR A 105 5.61 18.53 0.79
N THR A 106 5.24 19.64 1.42
CA THR A 106 6.19 20.57 2.02
C THR A 106 6.36 20.13 3.47
N GLY A 107 7.49 20.39 4.13
CA GLY A 107 7.78 19.86 5.49
C GLY A 107 6.71 20.07 6.58
N TYR A 108 5.62 20.78 6.27
CA TYR A 108 4.48 21.08 7.14
C TYR A 108 3.13 20.48 6.67
N GLN A 109 2.95 20.14 5.38
CA GLN A 109 1.67 19.63 4.86
C GLN A 109 1.80 18.87 3.54
N VAL A 110 0.84 17.99 3.23
CA VAL A 110 0.69 17.40 1.90
C VAL A 110 0.16 18.45 0.92
N VAL A 111 0.88 18.67 -0.18
CA VAL A 111 0.53 19.68 -1.19
C VAL A 111 -0.15 19.10 -2.43
N SER A 112 0.01 17.81 -2.66
CA SER A 112 -0.73 17.08 -3.69
C SER A 112 -0.78 15.60 -3.35
N ALA A 113 -1.88 14.95 -3.69
CA ALA A 113 -2.05 13.51 -3.57
C ALA A 113 -2.89 12.99 -4.72
N LYS A 114 -2.56 11.78 -5.21
CA LYS A 114 -3.30 11.09 -6.25
C LYS A 114 -3.35 9.59 -5.95
N GLY A 115 -4.56 9.06 -5.91
CA GLY A 115 -4.83 7.63 -5.74
C GLY A 115 -5.07 6.97 -7.10
N HIS A 116 -4.40 5.84 -7.35
CA HIS A 116 -4.61 4.97 -8.50
C HIS A 116 -5.09 3.60 -8.02
N TYR A 117 -6.15 3.10 -8.63
CA TYR A 117 -6.84 1.89 -8.21
C TYR A 117 -6.92 0.93 -9.38
N SER A 118 -6.59 -0.33 -9.15
CA SER A 118 -6.69 -1.37 -10.17
C SER A 118 -7.17 -2.68 -9.57
N VAL A 119 -7.83 -3.48 -10.42
CA VAL A 119 -8.27 -4.83 -10.11
C VAL A 119 -7.71 -5.79 -11.14
N TYR A 120 -7.49 -7.01 -10.69
CA TYR A 120 -7.03 -8.09 -11.54
C TYR A 120 -7.75 -9.37 -11.17
N SER A 121 -8.07 -10.17 -12.19
CA SER A 121 -8.52 -11.54 -12.06
C SER A 121 -7.87 -12.33 -13.18
N ARG A 122 -7.16 -13.42 -12.83
CA ARG A 122 -6.47 -14.26 -13.81
C ARG A 122 -7.45 -14.98 -14.73
N ASN A 123 -8.59 -15.41 -14.19
CA ASN A 123 -9.65 -16.03 -14.96
C ASN A 123 -10.98 -15.37 -14.60
N LYS A 124 -11.45 -14.46 -15.47
CA LYS A 124 -12.68 -13.69 -15.27
C LYS A 124 -13.95 -14.54 -15.28
N ARG A 125 -13.91 -15.76 -15.87
CA ARG A 125 -15.05 -16.70 -15.85
C ARG A 125 -15.19 -17.37 -14.48
N VAL A 126 -14.07 -17.62 -13.82
CA VAL A 126 -14.00 -18.33 -12.55
C VAL A 126 -14.08 -17.36 -11.36
N TYR A 127 -13.27 -16.30 -11.38
CA TYR A 127 -13.29 -15.23 -10.38
C TYR A 127 -13.89 -13.97 -11.01
N ARG A 128 -15.20 -13.81 -10.85
CA ARG A 128 -15.98 -12.73 -11.47
C ARG A 128 -15.85 -11.46 -10.62
N PHE A 129 -15.35 -10.39 -11.22
CA PHE A 129 -15.37 -9.06 -10.61
C PHE A 129 -16.79 -8.49 -10.73
N HIS A 130 -17.33 -8.00 -9.61
CA HIS A 130 -18.70 -7.46 -9.54
C HIS A 130 -18.76 -5.95 -9.34
N GLY A 131 -17.60 -5.28 -9.24
CA GLY A 131 -17.54 -3.84 -9.07
C GLY A 131 -16.77 -3.38 -7.83
N TRP A 132 -16.65 -2.06 -7.75
CA TRP A 132 -16.05 -1.35 -6.64
C TRP A 132 -17.10 -1.10 -5.56
N TYR A 133 -16.76 -1.43 -4.31
CA TYR A 133 -17.52 -0.98 -3.14
C TYR A 133 -17.07 0.40 -2.68
N LYS A 134 -15.76 0.66 -2.75
CA LYS A 134 -15.16 1.94 -2.36
C LYS A 134 -13.88 2.13 -3.17
N HIS A 135 -13.68 3.30 -3.73
CA HIS A 135 -12.38 3.74 -4.25
C HIS A 135 -12.33 5.25 -4.10
N LYS A 136 -11.66 5.73 -3.05
CA LYS A 136 -11.71 7.15 -2.68
C LYS A 136 -10.36 7.62 -2.16
N LEU A 137 -9.99 8.81 -2.58
CA LEU A 137 -8.93 9.59 -1.97
C LEU A 137 -9.59 10.56 -0.98
N THR A 138 -9.14 10.54 0.27
CA THR A 138 -9.56 11.46 1.32
C THR A 138 -8.33 12.10 1.95
N HIS A 139 -8.51 13.27 2.54
CA HIS A 139 -7.50 13.93 3.34
C HIS A 139 -8.15 14.47 4.61
N ASP A 140 -7.36 14.72 5.64
CA ASP A 140 -7.81 15.47 6.81
C ASP A 140 -7.90 16.98 6.48
N ARG A 141 -8.54 17.75 7.37
CA ARG A 141 -8.76 19.19 7.14
C ARG A 141 -7.45 19.96 6.98
N THR A 142 -6.39 19.52 7.65
CA THR A 142 -5.08 20.16 7.67
C THR A 142 -4.15 19.70 6.55
N TRP A 143 -4.58 18.75 5.72
CA TRP A 143 -3.72 18.08 4.75
C TRP A 143 -2.45 17.49 5.38
N ALA A 144 -2.48 17.18 6.68
CA ALA A 144 -1.41 16.48 7.36
C ALA A 144 -1.37 15.01 6.92
N THR A 145 -2.52 14.44 6.57
CA THR A 145 -2.66 13.06 6.12
C THR A 145 -3.57 12.95 4.89
N VAL A 146 -3.19 12.02 4.01
CA VAL A 146 -3.97 11.64 2.83
C VAL A 146 -4.13 10.13 2.82
N LYS A 147 -5.31 9.65 2.46
CA LYS A 147 -5.70 8.24 2.51
C LYS A 147 -6.37 7.83 1.21
N ALA A 148 -5.79 6.85 0.52
CA ALA A 148 -6.39 6.17 -0.61
C ALA A 148 -6.96 4.82 -0.15
N ASP A 149 -8.28 4.68 -0.25
CA ASP A 149 -9.01 3.46 0.08
C ASP A 149 -9.48 2.77 -1.20
N ALA A 150 -9.38 1.45 -1.25
CA ALA A 150 -10.05 0.62 -2.23
C ALA A 150 -10.68 -0.62 -1.61
N ARG A 151 -11.89 -0.97 -2.04
CA ARG A 151 -12.60 -2.20 -1.69
C ARG A 151 -13.43 -2.66 -2.88
N VAL A 152 -13.42 -3.96 -3.15
CA VAL A 152 -14.07 -4.55 -4.32
C VAL A 152 -14.78 -5.86 -3.99
N LYS A 153 -15.61 -6.34 -4.91
CA LYS A 153 -16.28 -7.64 -4.83
C LYS A 153 -15.80 -8.59 -5.91
N PHE A 154 -15.43 -9.79 -5.53
CA PHE A 154 -15.25 -10.93 -6.44
C PHE A 154 -16.19 -12.08 -6.03
N SER A 155 -16.59 -12.93 -6.97
CA SER A 155 -17.24 -14.20 -6.67
C SER A 155 -16.58 -15.40 -7.35
N TYR A 156 -16.72 -16.57 -6.73
CA TYR A 156 -16.34 -17.88 -7.25
C TYR A 156 -17.38 -18.91 -6.78
N GLY A 157 -18.19 -19.44 -7.70
CA GLY A 157 -19.39 -20.20 -7.34
C GLY A 157 -20.29 -19.39 -6.38
N SER A 158 -20.69 -19.99 -5.27
CA SER A 158 -21.45 -19.33 -4.19
C SER A 158 -20.60 -18.45 -3.26
N ARG A 159 -19.26 -18.49 -3.36
CA ARG A 159 -18.37 -17.75 -2.47
C ARG A 159 -18.14 -16.33 -2.97
N VAL A 160 -18.25 -15.36 -2.06
CA VAL A 160 -17.95 -13.95 -2.30
C VAL A 160 -16.67 -13.58 -1.56
N TYR A 161 -15.78 -12.85 -2.24
CA TYR A 161 -14.55 -12.31 -1.68
C TYR A 161 -14.59 -10.79 -1.74
N ARG A 162 -14.17 -10.12 -0.66
CA ARG A 162 -14.19 -8.66 -0.57
C ARG A 162 -12.81 -8.08 -0.25
N PRO A 163 -11.82 -8.21 -1.16
CA PRO A 163 -10.51 -7.64 -0.89
C PRO A 163 -10.57 -6.12 -0.80
N TRP A 164 -9.67 -5.58 0.01
CA TRP A 164 -9.50 -4.16 0.20
C TRP A 164 -8.01 -3.82 0.28
N ALA A 165 -7.64 -2.62 -0.13
CA ALA A 165 -6.27 -2.12 -0.08
C ALA A 165 -6.30 -0.62 0.26
N THR A 166 -5.69 -0.27 1.38
CA THR A 166 -5.68 1.10 1.91
C THR A 166 -4.26 1.57 2.16
N VAL A 167 -3.95 2.76 1.66
CA VAL A 167 -2.66 3.42 1.84
C VAL A 167 -2.88 4.80 2.43
N MET A 168 -2.19 5.13 3.50
CA MET A 168 -2.20 6.47 4.10
C MET A 168 -0.80 7.08 4.00
N GLY A 169 -0.69 8.27 3.41
CA GLY A 169 0.52 9.08 3.38
C GLY A 169 0.41 10.26 4.36
N THR A 170 1.54 10.69 4.91
CA THR A 170 1.59 11.85 5.83
C THR A 170 2.54 12.93 5.32
N PHE A 171 2.40 14.15 5.85
CA PHE A 171 3.27 15.28 5.55
C PHE A 171 4.74 15.09 5.98
N GLN A 172 5.04 14.10 6.82
CA GLN A 172 6.42 13.74 7.16
C GLN A 172 7.03 12.79 6.10
N GLY A 173 6.29 12.49 5.04
CA GLY A 173 6.64 11.51 4.01
C GLY A 173 6.57 10.06 4.45
N LYS A 174 6.11 9.82 5.69
CA LYS A 174 5.83 8.48 6.18
C LYS A 174 4.52 8.00 5.58
N HIS A 175 4.38 6.68 5.52
CA HIS A 175 3.12 6.07 5.14
C HIS A 175 2.77 4.97 6.13
N ARG A 176 1.48 4.68 6.20
CA ARG A 176 0.94 3.54 6.94
C ARG A 176 0.00 2.78 6.02
N THR A 177 0.11 1.47 6.04
CA THR A 177 -0.85 0.58 5.41
C THR A 177 -1.83 0.13 6.49
N TRP A 178 -3.12 0.23 6.21
CA TRP A 178 -4.10 -0.42 7.08
C TRP A 178 -4.17 -1.88 6.66
N THR A 179 -3.99 -2.78 7.63
CA THR A 179 -4.00 -4.23 7.43
C THR A 179 -4.87 -4.84 8.53
N GLY A 180 -6.11 -5.20 8.18
CA GLY A 180 -7.10 -5.68 9.14
C GLY A 180 -7.98 -4.57 9.72
N GLY A 181 -9.27 -4.86 9.78
CA GLY A 181 -10.28 -4.27 10.65
C GLY A 181 -11.09 -5.44 11.18
#